data_AF-A0A9E1IC61-F1
#
_entry.id   AF-A0A9E1IC61-F1
#
_cell.length_a   1.000
_cell.length_b   1.000
_cell.length_c   1.000
_cell.angle_alpha   90.00
_cell.angle_beta   90.00
_cell.angle_gamma   90.00
#
_symmetry.space_group_name_H-M   'P 1'
#
loop_
_entity.id
_entity.type
_entity.pdbx_description
1 polymer ?
#
loop_
_entity_poly.entity_id
_entity_poly.type
_entity_poly.pdbx_seq_one_letter_code
_entity_poly.pdbx_strand_id
1 'polypeptide(L)'
;DRDGDGHSSLEGDCDDANSTVYPSAPERCDGVLNDCLETALSSEEVDNDGDGYVECAIDASGWFGTPIVGGRDCDDTEDTLGVNTYPGSAPLDDESKCLADGDGDDFGDDNPKRSGVAVGTDCDDEYFKVNPHSLEVLDGLDNDCEGSVDRISLGNVDAKITGEGAEDRAGGAVAGVGDFDGDGFADVVVSARNHNGSMGAVYLLYGSPSAISSMSLSVTTKLLGHEEGAAAGRSIAPAGDVDQDGYDDFLVAAEDRSYLVTGTSNQVPSSFLHDAGVRLPGNRVVAGAGDFNGDTYNDILVGGDYGDLHLILGAAHLEDSPQVVLDTPCGTPSVSSAGDFNGDGNDDVVVGQEDQECAGVFLLPGTDEPIDVMLMDDGVKFDGEDKYDYAGKSVSGVGDFDGDGYGDFMVGAPLHDNRSGAAYVVMGSTNPVGMSLADVSTKFLGEGWEHQAGWSVAGAGDVDGDLYPDLLVGAANFSDSSFHDCGAAYLIFGPVVGVFSLSMADARFSGESHVNFAGASVSGVGDVNRDGFDDLLIGAEGEASVADYAGAAYLVLGSHF
;
A
#
# COMPACT_ATOMS: atom_id res chain seq x y z
N ASP A 1 44.87 32.59 21.48
CA ASP A 1 44.65 31.25 21.98
C ASP A 1 43.54 31.22 23.02
N ARG A 2 42.38 31.77 22.64
CA ARG A 2 41.15 31.72 23.42
C ARG A 2 40.34 30.46 23.09
N ASP A 3 40.58 29.87 21.94
CA ASP A 3 40.03 28.62 21.40
C ASP A 3 40.98 27.42 21.54
N GLY A 4 42.27 27.61 21.78
CA GLY A 4 43.19 26.55 22.21
C GLY A 4 43.93 25.84 21.07
N ASP A 5 44.00 26.44 19.89
CA ASP A 5 44.71 25.90 18.71
C ASP A 5 46.23 26.14 18.73
N GLY A 6 46.72 26.92 19.70
CA GLY A 6 48.14 27.25 19.84
C GLY A 6 48.58 28.51 19.09
N HIS A 7 47.65 29.25 18.47
CA HIS A 7 47.84 30.55 17.85
C HIS A 7 47.15 31.63 18.68
N SER A 8 47.69 32.84 18.71
CA SER A 8 47.06 33.96 19.41
C SER A 8 46.86 35.16 18.53
N SER A 9 45.88 36.01 18.86
CA SER A 9 45.64 37.28 18.13
C SER A 9 46.88 38.19 18.05
N LEU A 10 47.87 38.02 18.94
CA LEU A 10 49.17 38.70 18.89
C LEU A 10 50.19 38.02 17.96
N GLU A 11 49.98 36.75 17.64
CA GLU A 11 50.84 35.88 16.82
C GLU A 11 50.29 35.64 15.40
N GLY A 12 49.21 36.34 15.03
CA GLY A 12 48.68 36.35 13.67
C GLY A 12 47.48 35.45 13.44
N ASP A 13 46.89 34.91 14.51
CA ASP A 13 45.60 34.22 14.49
C ASP A 13 44.50 35.13 13.92
N CYS A 14 43.76 34.58 12.97
CA CYS A 14 42.74 35.24 12.19
C CYS A 14 41.33 35.10 12.77
N ASP A 15 41.08 34.07 13.59
CA ASP A 15 39.86 33.93 14.36
C ASP A 15 40.13 33.28 15.72
N ASP A 16 40.57 34.09 16.68
CA ASP A 16 40.87 33.73 18.08
C ASP A 16 39.62 33.29 18.88
N ALA A 17 38.58 32.80 18.22
CA ALA A 17 37.40 32.17 18.79
C ALA A 17 37.05 30.84 18.08
N ASN A 18 37.76 30.46 17.02
CA ASN A 18 37.54 29.26 16.24
C ASN A 18 38.86 28.50 16.03
N SER A 19 39.01 27.40 16.76
CA SER A 19 40.22 26.56 16.74
C SER A 19 40.52 25.85 15.40
N THR A 20 39.67 26.04 14.37
CA THR A 20 39.92 25.51 13.03
C THR A 20 40.42 26.56 12.04
N VAL A 21 40.52 27.85 12.42
CA VAL A 21 40.87 28.95 11.51
C VAL A 21 42.11 29.68 12.02
N TYR A 22 43.28 29.31 11.51
CA TYR A 22 44.58 29.88 11.92
C TYR A 22 45.60 29.83 10.79
N PRO A 23 46.71 30.60 10.86
CA PRO A 23 47.75 30.57 9.84
C PRO A 23 48.34 29.16 9.64
N SER A 24 48.31 28.65 8.41
CA SER A 24 48.73 27.29 8.05
C SER A 24 47.88 26.16 8.66
N ALA A 25 46.62 26.43 8.98
CA ALA A 25 45.65 25.39 9.34
C ALA A 25 45.44 24.41 8.17
N PRO A 26 45.24 23.11 8.44
CA PRO A 26 44.73 22.19 7.41
C PRO A 26 43.32 22.59 6.99
N GLU A 27 43.07 22.67 5.68
CA GLU A 27 41.72 22.84 5.14
C GLU A 27 40.86 21.63 5.48
N ARG A 28 39.61 21.91 5.84
CA ARG A 28 38.54 20.96 6.09
C ARG A 28 37.45 21.24 5.08
N CYS A 29 36.77 20.20 4.63
CA CYS A 29 35.63 20.34 3.71
C CYS A 29 34.39 20.88 4.44
N ASP A 30 34.42 22.15 4.83
CA ASP A 30 33.36 22.79 5.62
C ASP A 30 32.91 24.14 5.04
N GLY A 31 33.48 24.53 3.90
CA GLY A 31 33.13 25.75 3.18
C GLY A 31 33.69 27.01 3.85
N VAL A 32 34.65 26.87 4.77
CA VAL A 32 35.33 27.96 5.46
C VAL A 32 36.82 27.90 5.14
N LEU A 33 37.41 29.05 4.83
CA LEU A 33 38.85 29.16 4.63
C LEU A 33 39.58 28.96 5.97
N ASN A 34 40.11 27.76 6.21
CA ASN A 34 40.75 27.42 7.47
C ASN A 34 42.16 28.02 7.55
N ASP A 35 42.97 27.96 6.47
CA ASP A 35 44.24 28.69 6.38
C ASP A 35 44.01 30.14 5.94
N CYS A 36 43.98 31.04 6.91
CA CYS A 36 43.82 32.46 6.61
C CYS A 36 45.06 33.16 6.01
N LEU A 37 46.15 32.43 5.74
CA LEU A 37 47.22 32.92 4.87
C LEU A 37 46.90 32.73 3.38
N GLU A 38 45.99 31.81 3.06
CA GLU A 38 45.47 31.64 1.71
C GLU A 38 44.44 32.71 1.37
N THR A 39 44.07 32.79 0.09
CA THR A 39 43.21 33.87 -0.43
C THR A 39 41.88 33.37 -1.01
N ALA A 40 41.68 32.05 -1.05
CA ALA A 40 40.49 31.37 -1.53
C ALA A 40 40.40 29.99 -0.89
N LEU A 41 39.18 29.42 -0.84
CA LEU A 41 38.92 28.04 -0.43
C LEU A 41 39.75 27.06 -1.26
N SER A 42 39.94 25.85 -0.73
CA SER A 42 40.45 24.73 -1.53
C SER A 42 39.61 24.58 -2.79
N SER A 43 40.22 24.24 -3.92
CA SER A 43 39.45 23.93 -5.13
C SER A 43 38.51 22.75 -4.92
N GLU A 44 38.78 21.89 -3.93
CA GLU A 44 37.92 20.76 -3.56
C GLU A 44 36.65 21.20 -2.79
N GLU A 45 36.58 22.45 -2.34
CA GLU A 45 35.46 23.03 -1.58
C GLU A 45 34.65 24.05 -2.40
N VAL A 46 34.93 24.15 -3.69
CA VAL A 46 34.30 25.10 -4.58
C VAL A 46 33.59 24.32 -5.66
N ASP A 47 32.26 24.40 -5.62
CA ASP A 47 31.35 23.99 -6.68
C ASP A 47 31.64 24.82 -7.95
N ASN A 48 32.51 24.30 -8.82
CA ASN A 48 33.05 25.04 -9.95
C ASN A 48 32.13 24.95 -11.18
N ASP A 49 31.26 23.94 -11.27
CA ASP A 49 30.29 23.78 -12.35
C ASP A 49 28.88 24.30 -12.00
N GLY A 50 28.60 24.50 -10.71
CA GLY A 50 27.40 25.13 -10.18
C GLY A 50 26.23 24.16 -9.97
N ASP A 51 26.47 22.86 -9.87
CA ASP A 51 25.44 21.83 -9.68
C ASP A 51 25.02 21.66 -8.20
N GLY A 52 25.80 22.25 -7.28
CA GLY A 52 25.59 22.20 -5.85
C GLY A 52 26.34 21.08 -5.12
N TYR A 53 27.31 20.40 -5.72
CA TYR A 53 28.21 19.47 -5.04
C TYR A 53 29.66 19.99 -5.04
N VAL A 54 30.53 19.43 -4.19
CA VAL A 54 31.96 19.81 -4.08
C VAL A 54 32.84 18.57 -4.03
N GLU A 55 34.09 18.64 -4.51
CA GLU A 55 34.96 17.45 -4.64
C GLU A 55 35.22 16.72 -3.30
N CYS A 56 35.31 17.47 -2.20
CA CYS A 56 35.67 16.90 -0.91
C CYS A 56 34.49 16.24 -0.16
N ALA A 57 34.81 15.30 0.73
CA ALA A 57 33.82 14.74 1.66
C ALA A 57 33.58 15.72 2.82
N ILE A 58 32.33 16.17 2.98
CA ILE A 58 31.92 17.14 4.01
C ILE A 58 32.41 16.72 5.40
N ASP A 59 33.04 17.65 6.12
CA ASP A 59 33.51 17.44 7.49
C ASP A 59 32.33 17.01 8.38
N ALA A 60 32.58 16.13 9.36
CA ALA A 60 31.55 15.63 10.26
C ALA A 60 30.84 16.74 11.06
N SER A 61 31.43 17.93 11.14
CA SER A 61 30.86 19.12 11.77
C SER A 61 29.83 19.85 10.89
N GLY A 62 29.70 19.46 9.61
CA GLY A 62 28.79 20.02 8.62
C GLY A 62 29.42 21.10 7.73
N TRP A 63 28.61 21.68 6.85
CA TRP A 63 28.99 22.72 5.90
C TRP A 63 28.52 24.12 6.34
N PHE A 64 29.41 25.11 6.30
CA PHE A 64 29.19 26.48 6.77
C PHE A 64 29.42 27.55 5.68
N GLY A 65 29.79 27.13 4.46
CA GLY A 65 30.01 27.98 3.30
C GLY A 65 28.74 28.36 2.54
N THR A 66 28.90 28.66 1.24
CA THR A 66 27.76 28.84 0.33
C THR A 66 26.94 27.55 0.27
N PRO A 67 25.59 27.60 0.30
CA PRO A 67 24.79 26.38 0.33
C PRO A 67 25.10 25.45 -0.85
N ILE A 68 25.39 24.20 -0.51
CA ILE A 68 25.57 23.07 -1.41
C ILE A 68 24.60 21.96 -1.00
N VAL A 69 24.33 21.03 -1.91
CA VAL A 69 23.52 19.84 -1.73
C VAL A 69 24.31 18.72 -1.06
N GLY A 70 25.60 18.54 -1.41
CA GLY A 70 26.46 17.50 -0.83
C GLY A 70 27.93 17.64 -1.23
N GLY A 71 28.76 16.66 -0.88
CA GLY A 71 30.17 16.61 -1.29
C GLY A 71 30.50 15.29 -1.99
N ARG A 72 31.78 15.06 -2.30
CA ARG A 72 32.30 13.93 -3.11
C ARG A 72 31.90 13.98 -4.58
N ASP A 73 31.85 15.17 -5.14
CA ASP A 73 31.85 15.34 -6.59
C ASP A 73 33.17 14.80 -7.17
N CYS A 74 33.12 14.00 -8.22
CA CYS A 74 34.32 13.40 -8.82
C CYS A 74 34.86 14.17 -10.04
N ASP A 75 34.08 15.08 -10.64
CA ASP A 75 34.53 16.01 -11.67
C ASP A 75 33.82 17.37 -11.53
N ASP A 76 34.28 18.09 -10.52
CA ASP A 76 33.90 19.45 -10.16
C ASP A 76 34.41 20.48 -11.19
N THR A 77 34.34 20.21 -12.51
CA THR A 77 34.81 21.12 -13.59
C THR A 77 34.02 21.12 -14.92
N GLU A 78 33.03 20.25 -15.16
CA GLU A 78 32.34 20.06 -16.46
C GLU A 78 30.94 20.74 -16.56
N ASP A 79 30.85 21.93 -17.19
CA ASP A 79 29.61 22.73 -17.38
C ASP A 79 28.69 22.26 -18.55
N THR A 80 28.88 21.06 -19.14
CA THR A 80 28.15 20.68 -20.36
C THR A 80 27.25 19.44 -20.29
N LEU A 81 26.00 19.67 -19.90
CA LEU A 81 24.81 18.82 -20.11
C LEU A 81 24.83 17.46 -19.38
N GLY A 82 24.81 17.50 -18.06
CA GLY A 82 24.36 16.40 -17.20
C GLY A 82 23.77 16.97 -15.93
N VAL A 83 22.54 16.63 -15.60
CA VAL A 83 21.93 16.88 -14.28
C VAL A 83 22.18 15.66 -13.37
N ASN A 84 23.20 14.89 -13.73
CA ASN A 84 23.42 13.47 -13.42
C ASN A 84 24.93 13.26 -13.23
N THR A 85 25.55 14.01 -12.32
CA THR A 85 26.96 13.82 -11.94
C THR A 85 27.11 13.96 -10.42
N TYR A 86 26.25 13.24 -9.71
CA TYR A 86 26.33 13.01 -8.27
C TYR A 86 26.73 11.53 -8.05
N PRO A 87 27.03 11.08 -6.81
CA PRO A 87 27.36 9.68 -6.56
C PRO A 87 26.29 8.75 -7.15
N GLY A 88 26.69 7.88 -8.09
CA GLY A 88 25.78 6.96 -8.80
C GLY A 88 25.30 7.42 -10.19
N SER A 89 25.93 8.40 -10.83
CA SER A 89 25.56 8.81 -12.19
C SER A 89 26.79 9.05 -13.08
N ALA A 90 27.15 8.05 -13.90
CA ALA A 90 28.19 8.19 -14.90
C ALA A 90 27.61 8.29 -16.31
N PRO A 91 28.18 9.18 -17.16
CA PRO A 91 28.88 8.65 -18.34
C PRO A 91 30.25 9.27 -18.68
N LEU A 92 30.93 10.11 -17.87
CA LEU A 92 32.22 10.69 -18.30
C LEU A 92 33.20 11.07 -17.16
N ASP A 93 33.83 10.12 -16.46
CA ASP A 93 34.71 10.41 -15.30
C ASP A 93 36.16 9.80 -15.31
N ASP A 94 37.03 10.28 -14.40
CA ASP A 94 38.50 10.07 -14.32
C ASP A 94 38.95 8.62 -14.00
N GLU A 95 39.97 8.16 -14.75
CA GLU A 95 40.53 6.80 -14.76
C GLU A 95 41.04 6.22 -13.41
N SER A 96 40.97 6.90 -12.26
CA SER A 96 41.68 6.45 -11.04
C SER A 96 41.00 6.51 -9.67
N LYS A 97 39.85 7.17 -9.49
CA LYS A 97 39.23 7.30 -8.16
C LYS A 97 37.85 6.63 -7.99
N CYS A 98 37.07 6.42 -9.06
CA CYS A 98 35.70 5.86 -8.99
C CYS A 98 35.51 4.57 -9.81
N LEU A 99 36.55 3.73 -9.94
CA LEU A 99 36.67 2.81 -11.10
C LEU A 99 37.15 1.39 -10.78
N ALA A 100 36.40 0.65 -9.98
CA ALA A 100 36.55 -0.79 -9.91
C ALA A 100 35.20 -1.41 -9.57
N ASP A 101 34.77 -2.40 -10.36
CA ASP A 101 33.90 -3.53 -9.99
C ASP A 101 34.30 -4.02 -8.57
N GLY A 102 33.76 -3.31 -7.57
CA GLY A 102 34.26 -3.28 -6.20
C GLY A 102 33.70 -4.45 -5.40
N ASP A 103 32.50 -4.84 -5.81
CA ASP A 103 31.67 -5.89 -5.25
C ASP A 103 31.66 -7.18 -6.11
N GLY A 104 32.12 -7.12 -7.36
CA GLY A 104 32.37 -8.30 -8.20
C GLY A 104 31.19 -8.72 -9.08
N ASP A 105 30.26 -7.82 -9.39
CA ASP A 105 29.00 -8.11 -10.07
C ASP A 105 29.04 -8.00 -11.61
N ASP A 106 30.21 -7.63 -12.14
CA ASP A 106 30.50 -7.43 -13.56
C ASP A 106 29.85 -6.18 -14.20
N PHE A 107 29.28 -5.26 -13.41
CA PHE A 107 28.91 -3.90 -13.83
C PHE A 107 29.95 -2.88 -13.31
N GLY A 108 29.94 -1.69 -13.89
CA GLY A 108 30.90 -0.62 -13.58
C GLY A 108 30.82 0.52 -14.60
N ASP A 109 31.64 1.55 -14.43
CA ASP A 109 31.63 2.77 -15.25
C ASP A 109 32.02 2.56 -16.73
N ASP A 110 31.92 3.62 -17.54
CA ASP A 110 32.07 3.74 -18.98
C ASP A 110 33.44 3.31 -19.56
N ASN A 111 34.42 2.98 -18.73
CA ASN A 111 35.72 2.46 -19.19
C ASN A 111 36.39 1.50 -18.18
N PRO A 112 35.88 0.27 -17.99
CA PRO A 112 36.35 -0.62 -16.95
C PRO A 112 37.72 -1.22 -17.32
N LYS A 113 38.66 -1.19 -16.35
CA LYS A 113 40.03 -1.74 -16.53
C LYS A 113 40.06 -3.27 -16.59
N ARG A 114 38.97 -3.94 -16.20
CA ARG A 114 38.82 -5.39 -16.22
C ARG A 114 38.05 -5.81 -17.47
N SER A 115 38.66 -6.66 -18.29
CA SER A 115 38.01 -7.22 -19.49
C SER A 115 36.83 -8.11 -19.08
N GLY A 116 35.61 -7.71 -19.44
CA GLY A 116 34.38 -8.48 -19.19
C GLY A 116 33.27 -7.70 -18.47
N VAL A 117 33.58 -6.52 -17.94
CA VAL A 117 32.66 -5.66 -17.17
C VAL A 117 31.80 -4.80 -18.11
N ALA A 118 30.50 -4.70 -17.83
CA ALA A 118 29.56 -3.82 -18.50
C ALA A 118 29.84 -2.36 -18.13
N VAL A 119 29.63 -1.46 -19.09
CA VAL A 119 30.12 -0.08 -19.15
C VAL A 119 28.98 0.87 -18.80
N GLY A 120 29.19 1.78 -17.84
CA GLY A 120 28.30 2.92 -17.53
C GLY A 120 26.98 2.53 -16.88
N THR A 121 27.02 1.58 -15.94
CA THR A 121 25.80 0.88 -15.51
C THR A 121 25.66 0.75 -14.00
N ASP A 122 26.72 0.52 -13.25
CA ASP A 122 26.58 0.28 -11.81
C ASP A 122 26.24 1.55 -11.02
N CYS A 123 25.21 1.48 -10.16
CA CYS A 123 24.81 2.57 -9.26
C CYS A 123 25.25 2.36 -7.80
N ASP A 124 25.80 1.18 -7.43
CA ASP A 124 26.37 0.91 -6.11
C ASP A 124 27.57 -0.09 -6.17
N ASP A 125 28.79 0.44 -6.31
CA ASP A 125 30.04 -0.33 -6.35
C ASP A 125 30.36 -1.10 -5.03
N GLU A 126 29.56 -0.97 -3.96
CA GLU A 126 29.73 -1.68 -2.69
C GLU A 126 28.78 -2.89 -2.53
N TYR A 127 27.71 -3.00 -3.33
CA TYR A 127 26.67 -4.02 -3.15
C TYR A 127 26.22 -4.71 -4.45
N PHE A 128 26.78 -5.90 -4.68
CA PHE A 128 26.64 -6.70 -5.91
C PHE A 128 25.22 -7.08 -6.37
N LYS A 129 24.19 -6.77 -5.59
CA LYS A 129 22.79 -6.97 -5.98
C LYS A 129 22.15 -5.73 -6.58
N VAL A 130 22.79 -4.58 -6.52
CA VAL A 130 22.30 -3.31 -7.07
C VAL A 130 23.06 -3.04 -8.35
N ASN A 131 22.43 -3.28 -9.50
CA ASN A 131 22.97 -3.05 -10.84
C ASN A 131 21.85 -3.09 -11.89
N PRO A 132 22.03 -2.55 -13.11
CA PRO A 132 20.90 -2.29 -14.02
C PRO A 132 20.13 -3.48 -14.59
N HIS A 133 20.54 -4.69 -14.23
CA HIS A 133 19.92 -5.92 -14.69
C HIS A 133 19.41 -6.78 -13.52
N SER A 134 19.55 -6.30 -12.29
CA SER A 134 18.95 -6.90 -11.12
C SER A 134 17.43 -6.82 -11.21
N LEU A 135 16.78 -7.66 -10.41
CA LEU A 135 15.34 -7.55 -10.20
C LEU A 135 15.13 -6.73 -8.94
N GLU A 136 14.20 -5.78 -9.01
CA GLU A 136 13.66 -5.12 -7.83
C GLU A 136 13.18 -6.15 -6.81
N VAL A 137 13.65 -5.98 -5.58
CA VAL A 137 13.20 -6.67 -4.38
C VAL A 137 12.86 -5.60 -3.35
N LEU A 138 11.92 -5.89 -2.47
CA LEU A 138 11.46 -4.95 -1.45
C LEU A 138 12.57 -4.77 -0.39
N ASP A 139 13.50 -3.84 -0.61
CA ASP A 139 14.58 -3.55 0.35
C ASP A 139 14.90 -2.06 0.50
N GLY A 140 14.06 -1.19 -0.06
CA GLY A 140 14.23 0.26 0.00
C GLY A 140 15.37 0.77 -0.89
N LEU A 141 15.93 -0.08 -1.75
CA LEU A 141 16.97 0.26 -2.72
C LEU A 141 16.42 0.18 -4.14
N ASP A 142 16.98 1.00 -5.04
CA ASP A 142 16.77 0.91 -6.49
C ASP A 142 17.72 -0.18 -7.02
N ASN A 143 17.32 -1.45 -6.95
CA ASN A 143 18.20 -2.57 -7.28
C ASN A 143 18.58 -2.59 -8.75
N ASP A 144 17.70 -2.14 -9.64
CA ASP A 144 17.95 -2.10 -11.09
C ASP A 144 18.37 -0.72 -11.63
N CYS A 145 18.70 0.20 -10.73
CA CYS A 145 19.26 1.52 -11.05
C CYS A 145 18.41 2.32 -12.07
N GLU A 146 17.10 2.06 -12.17
CA GLU A 146 16.23 2.75 -13.13
C GLU A 146 15.69 4.10 -12.60
N GLY A 147 16.13 4.49 -11.41
CA GLY A 147 15.73 5.70 -10.69
C GLY A 147 14.44 5.52 -9.90
N SER A 148 14.02 4.27 -9.66
CA SER A 148 12.77 3.95 -8.98
C SER A 148 12.98 2.84 -7.96
N VAL A 149 12.75 3.17 -6.69
CA VAL A 149 12.85 2.20 -5.60
C VAL A 149 11.62 1.30 -5.57
N ASP A 150 11.84 -0.02 -5.37
CA ASP A 150 10.84 -1.04 -5.05
C ASP A 150 9.68 -1.13 -6.07
N ARG A 151 10.01 -1.07 -7.36
CA ARG A 151 9.05 -1.22 -8.46
C ARG A 151 8.95 -2.65 -8.98
N ILE A 152 8.09 -3.41 -8.34
CA ILE A 152 8.05 -4.85 -8.53
C ILE A 152 6.98 -5.27 -9.53
N SER A 153 7.38 -6.12 -10.48
CA SER A 153 6.42 -6.89 -11.26
C SER A 153 5.83 -8.01 -10.40
N LEU A 154 4.50 -8.15 -10.38
CA LEU A 154 3.79 -9.19 -9.63
C LEU A 154 4.24 -10.62 -9.95
N GLY A 155 4.93 -10.86 -11.07
CA GLY A 155 5.53 -12.15 -11.39
C GLY A 155 6.70 -12.56 -10.48
N ASN A 156 7.22 -11.62 -9.69
CA ASN A 156 8.40 -11.79 -8.84
C ASN A 156 8.08 -11.80 -7.34
N VAL A 157 6.80 -11.75 -6.94
CA VAL A 157 6.37 -11.80 -5.53
C VAL A 157 6.30 -13.23 -4.98
N ASP A 158 6.04 -13.38 -3.68
CA ASP A 158 6.15 -14.65 -2.94
C ASP A 158 5.25 -15.77 -3.47
N ALA A 159 3.99 -15.47 -3.77
CA ALA A 159 3.10 -16.47 -4.34
C ALA A 159 2.11 -15.92 -5.36
N LYS A 160 2.04 -16.62 -6.50
CA LYS A 160 1.01 -16.45 -7.52
C LYS A 160 -0.04 -17.56 -7.38
N ILE A 161 -1.28 -17.15 -7.13
CA ILE A 161 -2.46 -18.01 -6.98
C ILE A 161 -3.30 -17.88 -8.26
N THR A 162 -3.15 -18.83 -9.18
CA THR A 162 -3.76 -18.74 -10.52
C THR A 162 -5.18 -19.33 -10.55
N GLY A 163 -6.08 -18.70 -11.33
CA GLY A 163 -7.41 -19.22 -11.63
C GLY A 163 -7.43 -20.64 -12.21
N GLU A 164 -8.55 -21.35 -12.03
CA GLU A 164 -8.72 -22.75 -12.48
C GLU A 164 -8.94 -22.86 -13.99
N GLY A 165 -9.75 -21.97 -14.57
CA GLY A 165 -10.15 -22.01 -15.98
C GLY A 165 -10.08 -20.67 -16.68
N ALA A 166 -10.16 -20.70 -18.01
CA ALA A 166 -10.26 -19.49 -18.83
C ALA A 166 -11.49 -18.67 -18.46
N GLU A 167 -11.37 -17.36 -18.49
CA GLU A 167 -12.42 -16.37 -18.19
C GLU A 167 -13.02 -16.43 -16.76
N ASP A 168 -12.46 -17.25 -15.86
CA ASP A 168 -12.94 -17.40 -14.48
C ASP A 168 -12.82 -16.10 -13.66
N ARG A 169 -11.90 -15.20 -14.05
CA ARG A 169 -11.59 -13.92 -13.39
C ARG A 169 -11.28 -14.11 -11.90
N ALA A 170 -10.37 -15.02 -11.60
CA ALA A 170 -9.84 -15.19 -10.25
C ALA A 170 -9.17 -13.89 -9.75
N GLY A 171 -9.27 -13.59 -8.46
CA GLY A 171 -8.76 -12.33 -7.88
C GLY A 171 -9.65 -11.11 -8.16
N GLY A 172 -10.91 -11.32 -8.59
CA GLY A 172 -11.90 -10.25 -8.72
C GLY A 172 -12.34 -9.66 -7.37
N ALA A 173 -12.25 -10.46 -6.31
CA ALA A 173 -12.27 -10.03 -4.92
C ALA A 173 -11.33 -10.95 -4.12
N VAL A 174 -10.60 -10.36 -3.17
CA VAL A 174 -9.70 -11.06 -2.25
C VAL A 174 -9.92 -10.52 -0.85
N ALA A 175 -9.70 -11.35 0.17
CA ALA A 175 -9.78 -10.93 1.57
C ALA A 175 -8.92 -11.82 2.47
N GLY A 176 -8.28 -11.22 3.47
CA GLY A 176 -7.89 -11.92 4.68
C GLY A 176 -9.13 -12.15 5.53
N VAL A 177 -9.29 -13.36 6.05
CA VAL A 177 -10.51 -13.75 6.80
C VAL A 177 -10.22 -14.11 8.25
N GLY A 178 -9.03 -13.78 8.75
CA GLY A 178 -8.59 -14.15 10.10
C GLY A 178 -8.28 -15.64 10.21
N ASP A 179 -8.24 -16.16 11.43
CA ASP A 179 -7.95 -17.57 11.74
C ASP A 179 -9.25 -18.39 11.64
N PHE A 180 -9.62 -18.74 10.41
CA PHE A 180 -10.89 -19.41 10.13
C PHE A 180 -10.89 -20.87 10.66
N ASP A 181 -9.73 -21.52 10.70
CA ASP A 181 -9.61 -22.91 11.18
C ASP A 181 -9.07 -23.08 12.62
N GLY A 182 -8.69 -21.99 13.28
CA GLY A 182 -8.27 -21.97 14.67
C GLY A 182 -6.86 -22.52 14.90
N ASP A 183 -6.06 -22.68 13.84
CA ASP A 183 -4.65 -23.06 13.92
C ASP A 183 -3.73 -21.87 14.24
N GLY A 184 -4.31 -20.67 14.11
CA GLY A 184 -3.75 -19.41 14.51
C GLY A 184 -3.02 -18.65 13.40
N PHE A 185 -2.87 -19.23 12.22
CA PHE A 185 -2.36 -18.50 11.06
C PHE A 185 -3.53 -17.78 10.39
N ALA A 186 -3.32 -16.57 9.88
CA ALA A 186 -4.36 -15.91 9.13
C ALA A 186 -4.62 -16.66 7.81
N ASP A 187 -5.91 -16.82 7.48
CA ASP A 187 -6.39 -17.49 6.29
C ASP A 187 -6.88 -16.47 5.26
N VAL A 188 -6.91 -16.90 4.00
CA VAL A 188 -7.28 -16.03 2.88
C VAL A 188 -8.33 -16.64 1.99
N VAL A 189 -9.16 -15.78 1.40
CA VAL A 189 -10.16 -16.17 0.41
C VAL A 189 -9.93 -15.42 -0.89
N VAL A 190 -9.96 -16.16 -1.99
CA VAL A 190 -9.87 -15.63 -3.36
C VAL A 190 -11.15 -16.00 -4.11
N SER A 191 -11.79 -15.04 -4.80
CA SER A 191 -12.94 -15.35 -5.67
C SER A 191 -12.56 -15.56 -7.12
N ALA A 192 -13.43 -16.26 -7.85
CA ALA A 192 -13.49 -16.31 -9.30
C ALA A 192 -14.97 -16.19 -9.75
N ARG A 193 -15.44 -14.95 -9.90
CA ARG A 193 -16.87 -14.64 -10.10
C ARG A 193 -17.47 -15.23 -11.38
N ASN A 194 -16.65 -15.49 -12.39
CA ASN A 194 -17.13 -16.02 -13.68
C ASN A 194 -17.05 -17.55 -13.77
N HIS A 195 -16.59 -18.22 -12.71
CA HIS A 195 -16.38 -19.67 -12.72
C HIS A 195 -17.64 -20.43 -13.14
N ASN A 196 -17.47 -21.42 -14.02
CA ASN A 196 -18.52 -22.33 -14.50
C ASN A 196 -19.80 -21.61 -14.99
N GLY A 197 -19.65 -20.71 -15.97
CA GLY A 197 -20.77 -19.96 -16.54
C GLY A 197 -21.27 -18.83 -15.63
N SER A 198 -20.36 -18.16 -14.91
CA SER A 198 -20.71 -17.16 -13.90
C SER A 198 -21.57 -17.71 -12.76
N MET A 199 -21.49 -19.01 -12.46
CA MET A 199 -21.98 -19.51 -11.18
C MET A 199 -21.17 -18.91 -10.03
N GLY A 200 -19.88 -18.65 -10.29
CA GLY A 200 -18.95 -18.07 -9.35
C GLY A 200 -18.47 -19.08 -8.31
N ALA A 201 -17.29 -18.81 -7.79
CA ALA A 201 -16.63 -19.63 -6.78
C ALA A 201 -15.82 -18.75 -5.85
N VAL A 202 -15.74 -19.17 -4.59
CA VAL A 202 -14.73 -18.70 -3.64
C VAL A 202 -13.87 -19.85 -3.19
N TYR A 203 -12.60 -19.57 -2.97
CA TYR A 203 -11.58 -20.54 -2.64
C TYR A 203 -10.94 -20.13 -1.32
N LEU A 204 -10.96 -21.05 -0.35
CA LEU A 204 -10.34 -20.85 0.95
C LEU A 204 -8.93 -21.44 0.91
N LEU A 205 -7.94 -20.65 1.33
CA LEU A 205 -6.54 -21.04 1.42
C LEU A 205 -6.07 -20.79 2.84
N TYR A 206 -5.55 -21.83 3.47
CA TYR A 206 -5.15 -21.75 4.88
C TYR A 206 -3.72 -21.24 5.03
N GLY A 207 -3.51 -20.40 6.03
CA GLY A 207 -2.20 -19.94 6.47
C GLY A 207 -1.32 -21.08 6.99
N SER A 208 -0.02 -20.85 7.10
CA SER A 208 0.90 -21.84 7.66
C SER A 208 2.27 -21.23 7.96
N PRO A 209 3.15 -21.87 8.77
CA PRO A 209 4.51 -21.40 9.01
C PRO A 209 5.40 -21.28 7.75
N SER A 210 4.95 -21.78 6.59
CA SER A 210 5.65 -21.67 5.32
C SER A 210 4.94 -20.72 4.35
N ALA A 211 4.01 -19.91 4.86
CA ALA A 211 3.05 -19.13 4.09
C ALA A 211 2.27 -19.97 3.07
N ILE A 212 1.48 -19.28 2.24
CA ILE A 212 0.82 -19.89 1.08
C ILE A 212 1.79 -19.81 -0.09
N SER A 213 2.12 -20.96 -0.68
CA SER A 213 3.00 -21.02 -1.86
C SER A 213 2.23 -20.85 -3.18
N SER A 214 2.93 -20.44 -4.24
CA SER A 214 2.39 -20.39 -5.61
C SER A 214 1.63 -21.67 -6.00
N MET A 215 0.38 -21.52 -6.44
CA MET A 215 -0.52 -22.65 -6.72
C MET A 215 -1.63 -22.32 -7.71
N SER A 216 -2.34 -23.35 -8.19
CA SER A 216 -3.61 -23.19 -8.91
C SER A 216 -4.78 -23.43 -7.97
N LEU A 217 -5.83 -22.63 -8.10
CA LEU A 217 -7.08 -22.78 -7.35
C LEU A 217 -7.80 -24.12 -7.59
N SER A 218 -7.41 -24.87 -8.63
CA SER A 218 -7.96 -26.21 -8.93
C SER A 218 -7.71 -27.27 -7.85
N VAL A 219 -6.78 -27.04 -6.91
CA VAL A 219 -6.40 -28.03 -5.88
C VAL A 219 -6.80 -27.64 -4.45
N THR A 220 -7.63 -26.61 -4.27
CA THR A 220 -8.07 -26.16 -2.94
C THR A 220 -9.56 -26.38 -2.68
N THR A 221 -10.01 -26.11 -1.44
CA THR A 221 -11.42 -26.07 -1.07
C THR A 221 -12.13 -24.98 -1.87
N LYS A 222 -13.25 -25.36 -2.48
CA LYS A 222 -14.04 -24.49 -3.34
C LYS A 222 -15.50 -24.47 -2.89
N LEU A 223 -16.03 -23.28 -2.64
CA LEU A 223 -17.44 -23.06 -2.39
C LEU A 223 -18.09 -22.41 -3.61
N LEU A 224 -19.11 -23.07 -4.14
CA LEU A 224 -19.78 -22.70 -5.39
C LEU A 224 -21.02 -21.85 -5.15
N GLY A 225 -21.28 -20.90 -6.04
CA GLY A 225 -22.58 -20.23 -6.11
C GLY A 225 -23.72 -21.20 -6.43
N HIS A 226 -24.95 -20.80 -6.12
CA HIS A 226 -26.12 -21.69 -6.18
C HIS A 226 -26.47 -22.15 -7.61
N GLU A 227 -26.36 -21.26 -8.61
CA GLU A 227 -26.70 -21.55 -10.00
C GLU A 227 -25.92 -20.68 -10.99
N GLU A 228 -25.98 -21.02 -12.29
CA GLU A 228 -25.37 -20.23 -13.37
C GLU A 228 -25.85 -18.77 -13.33
N GLY A 229 -24.92 -17.82 -13.36
CA GLY A 229 -25.19 -16.39 -13.20
C GLY A 229 -25.22 -15.89 -11.75
N ALA A 230 -25.11 -16.75 -10.74
CA ALA A 230 -25.06 -16.29 -9.35
C ALA A 230 -23.82 -15.43 -9.03
N ALA A 231 -22.74 -15.55 -9.81
CA ALA A 231 -21.49 -14.80 -9.68
C ALA A 231 -20.98 -14.70 -8.22
N ALA A 232 -21.02 -15.82 -7.49
CA ALA A 232 -20.53 -15.89 -6.13
C ALA A 232 -19.07 -15.42 -6.02
N GLY A 233 -18.78 -14.65 -4.97
CA GLY A 233 -17.48 -14.03 -4.76
C GLY A 233 -17.33 -12.67 -5.46
N ARG A 234 -18.45 -11.99 -5.76
CA ARG A 234 -18.42 -10.62 -6.28
C ARG A 234 -17.85 -9.62 -5.27
N SER A 235 -18.11 -9.86 -3.98
CA SER A 235 -17.54 -9.15 -2.84
C SER A 235 -17.31 -10.20 -1.74
N ILE A 236 -16.18 -10.10 -1.06
CA ILE A 236 -15.78 -10.92 0.07
C ILE A 236 -15.30 -9.96 1.14
N ALA A 237 -15.57 -10.26 2.41
CA ALA A 237 -15.02 -9.52 3.52
C ALA A 237 -14.83 -10.44 4.74
N PRO A 238 -13.85 -10.14 5.61
CA PRO A 238 -13.82 -10.71 6.95
C PRO A 238 -15.09 -10.31 7.69
N ALA A 239 -15.57 -11.18 8.57
CA ALA A 239 -16.66 -10.89 9.49
C ALA A 239 -16.20 -10.90 10.96
N GLY A 240 -14.98 -11.39 11.24
CA GLY A 240 -14.56 -11.75 12.59
C GLY A 240 -15.39 -12.93 13.11
N ASP A 241 -15.29 -13.20 14.40
CA ASP A 241 -16.10 -14.21 15.09
C ASP A 241 -17.51 -13.67 15.41
N VAL A 242 -18.49 -13.93 14.53
CA VAL A 242 -19.86 -13.37 14.60
C VAL A 242 -20.72 -14.13 15.60
N ASP A 243 -20.38 -15.38 15.90
CA ASP A 243 -21.14 -16.24 16.82
C ASP A 243 -20.40 -16.59 18.14
N GLN A 244 -19.20 -16.05 18.32
CA GLN A 244 -18.31 -16.24 19.47
C GLN A 244 -17.93 -17.70 19.73
N ASP A 245 -17.75 -18.49 18.68
CA ASP A 245 -17.32 -19.88 18.81
C ASP A 245 -15.78 -20.05 18.85
N GLY A 246 -15.06 -18.95 18.65
CA GLY A 246 -13.60 -18.83 18.73
C GLY A 246 -12.89 -19.02 17.39
N TYR A 247 -13.61 -19.03 16.27
CA TYR A 247 -13.06 -19.07 14.92
C TYR A 247 -13.53 -17.84 14.15
N ASP A 248 -12.70 -17.31 13.26
CA ASP A 248 -13.11 -16.18 12.43
C ASP A 248 -14.05 -16.63 11.31
N ASP A 249 -15.03 -15.80 10.99
CA ASP A 249 -16.02 -16.01 9.95
C ASP A 249 -15.77 -15.09 8.74
N PHE A 250 -16.39 -15.42 7.60
CA PHE A 250 -16.33 -14.54 6.43
C PHE A 250 -17.64 -14.47 5.65
N LEU A 251 -17.77 -13.38 4.90
CA LEU A 251 -18.95 -13.08 4.09
C LEU A 251 -18.65 -13.22 2.61
N VAL A 252 -19.66 -13.68 1.86
CA VAL A 252 -19.60 -13.80 0.41
C VAL A 252 -20.86 -13.22 -0.21
N ALA A 253 -20.71 -12.22 -1.07
CA ALA A 253 -21.79 -11.74 -1.92
C ALA A 253 -21.90 -12.55 -3.22
N ALA A 254 -23.14 -12.85 -3.62
CA ALA A 254 -23.52 -13.39 -4.93
C ALA A 254 -24.74 -12.60 -5.45
N GLU A 255 -24.99 -12.60 -6.76
CA GLU A 255 -26.10 -11.88 -7.41
C GLU A 255 -27.48 -12.26 -6.86
N ASP A 256 -27.64 -13.48 -6.37
CA ASP A 256 -28.91 -13.91 -5.79
C ASP A 256 -29.03 -13.48 -4.32
N ARG A 257 -28.04 -13.80 -3.48
CA ARG A 257 -27.98 -13.51 -2.04
C ARG A 257 -26.54 -13.47 -1.51
N SER A 258 -26.37 -12.97 -0.29
CA SER A 258 -25.12 -13.06 0.46
C SER A 258 -25.10 -14.27 1.39
N TYR A 259 -23.92 -14.67 1.84
CA TYR A 259 -23.70 -15.84 2.68
C TYR A 259 -22.69 -15.49 3.79
N LEU A 260 -22.95 -15.94 5.01
CA LEU A 260 -21.97 -16.01 6.09
C LEU A 260 -21.48 -17.45 6.20
N VAL A 261 -20.18 -17.63 6.09
CA VAL A 261 -19.51 -18.94 6.26
C VAL A 261 -18.80 -18.88 7.60
N THR A 262 -19.24 -19.73 8.53
CA THR A 262 -18.71 -19.72 9.90
C THR A 262 -17.44 -20.55 10.01
N GLY A 263 -16.49 -20.08 10.81
CA GLY A 263 -15.21 -20.72 11.09
C GLY A 263 -15.36 -22.10 11.70
N THR A 264 -14.34 -22.95 11.53
CA THR A 264 -14.32 -24.28 12.13
C THR A 264 -12.95 -24.96 12.11
N SER A 265 -12.62 -25.67 13.20
CA SER A 265 -11.45 -26.57 13.24
C SER A 265 -11.54 -27.81 12.32
N ASN A 266 -12.65 -28.01 11.61
CA ASN A 266 -12.74 -29.06 10.60
C ASN A 266 -12.55 -28.44 9.22
N GLN A 267 -11.78 -29.11 8.36
CA GLN A 267 -11.72 -28.68 6.96
C GLN A 267 -13.10 -28.60 6.32
N VAL A 268 -13.40 -27.43 5.77
CA VAL A 268 -14.61 -27.22 4.97
C VAL A 268 -14.46 -28.01 3.66
N PRO A 269 -15.35 -28.96 3.36
CA PRO A 269 -15.32 -29.68 2.09
C PRO A 269 -15.82 -28.79 0.96
N SER A 270 -15.33 -29.00 -0.26
CA SER A 270 -15.89 -28.32 -1.43
C SER A 270 -17.38 -28.65 -1.61
N SER A 271 -18.21 -27.62 -1.64
CA SER A 271 -19.68 -27.71 -1.70
C SER A 271 -20.28 -26.45 -2.32
N PHE A 272 -21.60 -26.29 -2.23
CA PHE A 272 -22.25 -25.02 -2.52
C PHE A 272 -22.28 -24.11 -1.28
N LEU A 273 -22.31 -22.80 -1.49
CA LEU A 273 -22.41 -21.80 -0.41
C LEU A 273 -23.66 -21.96 0.45
N HIS A 274 -24.78 -22.39 -0.14
CA HIS A 274 -26.02 -22.64 0.61
C HIS A 274 -25.98 -23.90 1.48
N ASP A 275 -24.99 -24.78 1.27
CA ASP A 275 -24.75 -25.95 2.13
C ASP A 275 -23.67 -25.66 3.19
N ALA A 276 -22.73 -24.76 2.88
CA ALA A 276 -21.60 -24.42 3.76
C ALA A 276 -21.89 -23.24 4.71
N GLY A 277 -22.81 -22.35 4.36
CA GLY A 277 -23.05 -21.10 5.10
C GLY A 277 -24.52 -20.75 5.32
N VAL A 278 -24.72 -19.72 6.14
CA VAL A 278 -26.02 -19.12 6.45
C VAL A 278 -26.38 -18.09 5.38
N ARG A 279 -27.61 -18.15 4.87
CA ARG A 279 -28.05 -17.30 3.74
C ARG A 279 -28.59 -15.95 4.22
N LEU A 280 -27.93 -14.86 3.84
CA LEU A 280 -28.17 -13.48 4.26
C LEU A 280 -28.82 -12.60 3.17
N PRO A 281 -29.56 -11.53 3.55
CA PRO A 281 -30.08 -10.57 2.57
C PRO A 281 -28.94 -9.84 1.85
N GLY A 282 -29.28 -8.93 0.92
CA GLY A 282 -28.28 -8.27 0.09
C GLY A 282 -27.64 -9.21 -0.94
N ASN A 283 -27.05 -8.64 -1.99
CA ASN A 283 -26.55 -9.40 -3.14
C ASN A 283 -25.38 -8.72 -3.87
N ARG A 284 -24.80 -7.67 -3.28
CA ARG A 284 -23.79 -6.83 -3.96
C ARG A 284 -22.52 -6.66 -3.15
N VAL A 285 -22.64 -6.19 -1.92
CA VAL A 285 -21.51 -5.80 -1.06
C VAL A 285 -21.68 -6.40 0.33
N VAL A 286 -20.56 -6.79 0.95
CA VAL A 286 -20.51 -7.31 2.31
C VAL A 286 -19.34 -6.67 3.06
N ALA A 287 -19.46 -6.54 4.39
CA ALA A 287 -18.37 -6.16 5.28
C ALA A 287 -18.66 -6.65 6.71
N GLY A 288 -17.62 -6.94 7.49
CA GLY A 288 -17.71 -6.91 8.95
C GLY A 288 -17.98 -5.48 9.42
N ALA A 289 -18.80 -5.35 10.46
CA ALA A 289 -19.08 -4.07 11.12
C ALA A 289 -18.31 -3.91 12.43
N GLY A 290 -17.64 -4.97 12.92
CA GLY A 290 -17.08 -4.99 14.28
C GLY A 290 -18.18 -5.09 15.32
N ASP A 291 -17.90 -4.75 16.58
CA ASP A 291 -18.92 -4.71 17.65
C ASP A 291 -19.66 -3.36 17.61
N PHE A 292 -20.62 -3.22 16.69
CA PHE A 292 -21.32 -1.96 16.46
C PHE A 292 -22.24 -1.59 17.63
N ASN A 293 -22.74 -2.59 18.36
CA ASN A 293 -23.73 -2.38 19.42
C ASN A 293 -23.20 -2.56 20.86
N GLY A 294 -21.90 -2.84 21.02
CA GLY A 294 -21.24 -3.01 22.31
C GLY A 294 -21.58 -4.30 23.04
N ASP A 295 -22.12 -5.32 22.35
CA ASP A 295 -22.51 -6.61 22.94
C ASP A 295 -21.43 -7.69 22.85
N THR A 296 -20.25 -7.33 22.33
CA THR A 296 -19.04 -8.13 22.10
C THR A 296 -19.08 -9.09 20.92
N TYR A 297 -20.24 -9.29 20.27
CA TYR A 297 -20.29 -10.07 19.05
C TYR A 297 -19.85 -9.20 17.87
N ASN A 298 -19.16 -9.79 16.89
CA ASN A 298 -18.94 -9.08 15.65
C ASN A 298 -20.27 -9.00 14.88
N ASP A 299 -20.61 -7.80 14.43
CA ASP A 299 -21.75 -7.50 13.61
C ASP A 299 -21.35 -7.47 12.12
N ILE A 300 -22.32 -7.53 11.23
CA ILE A 300 -22.06 -7.60 9.79
C ILE A 300 -22.99 -6.69 8.98
N LEU A 301 -22.49 -6.29 7.82
CA LEU A 301 -23.20 -5.49 6.83
C LEU A 301 -23.36 -6.27 5.54
N VAL A 302 -24.59 -6.26 5.00
CA VAL A 302 -24.89 -6.84 3.68
C VAL A 302 -25.76 -5.89 2.87
N GLY A 303 -25.31 -5.52 1.67
CA GLY A 303 -25.94 -4.50 0.82
C GLY A 303 -26.37 -5.02 -0.56
N GLY A 304 -27.39 -4.37 -1.14
CA GLY A 304 -27.87 -4.59 -2.50
C GLY A 304 -27.73 -3.39 -3.46
N ASP A 305 -28.07 -3.57 -4.74
CA ASP A 305 -27.84 -2.58 -5.81
C ASP A 305 -28.63 -1.26 -5.71
N TYR A 306 -29.62 -1.14 -4.83
CA TYR A 306 -30.58 -0.03 -4.84
C TYR A 306 -31.02 0.48 -3.47
N GLY A 307 -30.11 0.45 -2.49
CA GLY A 307 -30.33 1.22 -1.27
C GLY A 307 -30.59 0.39 0.00
N ASP A 308 -30.77 -0.92 -0.15
CA ASP A 308 -31.03 -1.85 0.95
C ASP A 308 -29.69 -2.30 1.57
N LEU A 309 -29.19 -1.55 2.55
CA LEU A 309 -28.08 -1.99 3.39
C LEU A 309 -28.63 -2.53 4.71
N HIS A 310 -28.27 -3.77 5.04
CA HIS A 310 -28.69 -4.42 6.27
C HIS A 310 -27.50 -4.48 7.22
N LEU A 311 -27.64 -3.89 8.41
CA LEU A 311 -26.82 -4.20 9.57
C LEU A 311 -27.47 -5.39 10.29
N ILE A 312 -26.73 -6.48 10.45
CA ILE A 312 -27.18 -7.69 11.13
C ILE A 312 -26.31 -7.87 12.35
N LEU A 313 -26.94 -7.90 13.52
CA LEU A 313 -26.22 -7.98 14.78
C LEU A 313 -25.79 -9.43 15.06
N GLY A 314 -24.54 -9.61 15.45
CA GLY A 314 -23.94 -10.87 15.82
C GLY A 314 -24.66 -11.52 16.99
N ALA A 315 -24.60 -12.85 17.06
CA ALA A 315 -25.22 -13.63 18.13
C ALA A 315 -24.76 -15.08 18.05
N ALA A 316 -24.72 -15.75 19.21
CA ALA A 316 -24.47 -17.19 19.28
C ALA A 316 -25.40 -18.06 18.41
N HIS A 317 -26.57 -17.53 18.04
CA HIS A 317 -27.51 -18.18 17.11
C HIS A 317 -27.99 -17.15 16.09
N LEU A 318 -27.32 -17.11 14.93
CA LEU A 318 -27.59 -16.19 13.82
C LEU A 318 -29.04 -16.18 13.29
N GLU A 319 -29.79 -17.28 13.49
CA GLU A 319 -31.20 -17.35 13.09
C GLU A 319 -32.09 -16.36 13.87
N ASP A 320 -31.63 -15.95 15.06
CA ASP A 320 -32.31 -15.01 15.96
C ASP A 320 -31.71 -13.60 15.89
N SER A 321 -30.72 -13.36 15.01
CA SER A 321 -30.01 -12.08 14.90
C SER A 321 -30.97 -10.93 14.55
N PRO A 322 -30.99 -9.85 15.36
CA PRO A 322 -31.64 -8.61 14.98
C PRO A 322 -31.06 -8.06 13.67
N GLN A 323 -31.90 -7.45 12.85
CA GLN A 323 -31.47 -6.80 11.61
C GLN A 323 -32.11 -5.43 11.48
N VAL A 324 -31.32 -4.47 11.02
CA VAL A 324 -31.72 -3.09 10.81
C VAL A 324 -31.43 -2.74 9.35
N VAL A 325 -32.39 -2.11 8.68
CA VAL A 325 -32.22 -1.64 7.31
C VAL A 325 -31.86 -0.17 7.33
N LEU A 326 -30.73 0.17 6.74
CA LEU A 326 -30.25 1.53 6.54
C LEU A 326 -30.70 1.99 5.16
N ASP A 327 -31.41 3.13 5.11
CA ASP A 327 -31.84 3.74 3.85
C ASP A 327 -30.64 4.43 3.19
N THR A 328 -30.21 3.91 2.05
CA THR A 328 -29.07 4.44 1.29
C THR A 328 -29.54 4.96 -0.07
N PRO A 329 -30.10 6.19 -0.13
CA PRO A 329 -30.84 6.68 -1.30
C PRO A 329 -29.97 6.84 -2.56
N CYS A 330 -28.65 6.84 -2.39
CA CYS A 330 -27.65 6.94 -3.44
C CYS A 330 -26.96 5.60 -3.75
N GLY A 331 -27.49 4.50 -3.22
CA GLY A 331 -26.88 3.18 -3.29
C GLY A 331 -25.69 3.01 -2.33
N THR A 332 -25.12 1.82 -2.37
CA THR A 332 -24.01 1.36 -1.50
C THR A 332 -22.94 0.66 -2.36
N PRO A 333 -22.05 1.42 -3.02
CA PRO A 333 -20.90 0.86 -3.72
C PRO A 333 -19.93 0.12 -2.80
N SER A 334 -19.72 0.59 -1.57
CA SER A 334 -18.71 0.05 -0.65
C SER A 334 -19.14 0.30 0.80
N VAL A 335 -18.76 -0.62 1.68
CA VAL A 335 -18.97 -0.56 3.13
C VAL A 335 -17.76 -1.17 3.84
N SER A 336 -17.47 -0.71 5.04
CA SER A 336 -16.42 -1.27 5.91
C SER A 336 -16.70 -0.87 7.37
N SER A 337 -16.11 -1.59 8.32
CA SER A 337 -15.93 -1.04 9.68
C SER A 337 -14.87 0.06 9.61
N ALA A 338 -15.06 1.12 10.38
CA ALA A 338 -14.06 2.17 10.62
C ALA A 338 -13.33 1.96 11.96
N GLY A 339 -13.59 0.85 12.67
CA GLY A 339 -13.23 0.67 14.07
C GLY A 339 -13.92 1.71 14.96
N ASP A 340 -13.48 1.86 16.20
CA ASP A 340 -13.96 2.89 17.13
C ASP A 340 -13.41 4.28 16.73
N PHE A 341 -13.99 4.87 15.67
CA PHE A 341 -13.55 6.14 15.09
C PHE A 341 -13.75 7.32 16.06
N ASN A 342 -14.70 7.20 16.98
CA ASN A 342 -15.05 8.26 17.91
C ASN A 342 -14.62 8.03 19.37
N GLY A 343 -14.10 6.84 19.69
CA GLY A 343 -13.57 6.48 21.00
C GLY A 343 -14.65 6.21 22.05
N ASP A 344 -15.86 5.82 21.66
CA ASP A 344 -16.94 5.48 22.59
C ASP A 344 -16.94 4.01 23.03
N GLY A 345 -16.08 3.19 22.43
CA GLY A 345 -15.88 1.78 22.72
C GLY A 345 -16.65 0.84 21.80
N ASN A 346 -17.46 1.36 20.88
CA ASN A 346 -18.17 0.58 19.87
C ASN A 346 -17.55 0.80 18.50
N ASP A 347 -17.60 -0.21 17.64
CA ASP A 347 -17.10 -0.06 16.28
C ASP A 347 -18.06 0.77 15.43
N ASP A 348 -17.50 1.71 14.68
CA ASP A 348 -18.23 2.58 13.77
C ASP A 348 -18.22 1.99 12.35
N VAL A 349 -19.20 2.39 11.53
CA VAL A 349 -19.33 1.88 10.16
C VAL A 349 -19.20 3.00 9.16
N VAL A 350 -18.47 2.73 8.08
CA VAL A 350 -18.29 3.65 6.96
C VAL A 350 -18.99 3.11 5.71
N VAL A 351 -19.81 3.97 5.08
CA VAL A 351 -20.57 3.66 3.86
C VAL A 351 -20.18 4.62 2.76
N GLY A 352 -19.54 4.11 1.71
CA GLY A 352 -19.25 4.88 0.51
C GLY A 352 -20.47 4.99 -0.39
N GLN A 353 -20.63 6.13 -1.07
CA GLN A 353 -21.68 6.37 -2.07
C GLN A 353 -21.05 7.03 -3.30
N GLU A 354 -21.17 6.40 -4.48
CA GLU A 354 -20.42 6.79 -5.70
C GLU A 354 -21.28 7.57 -6.71
N ASP A 355 -22.55 7.82 -6.41
CA ASP A 355 -23.47 8.44 -7.37
C ASP A 355 -23.10 9.91 -7.65
N GLN A 356 -23.24 10.33 -8.89
CA GLN A 356 -22.81 11.65 -9.39
C GLN A 356 -23.45 12.84 -8.65
N GLU A 357 -24.59 12.64 -7.96
CA GLU A 357 -25.24 13.71 -7.19
C GLU A 357 -24.96 13.65 -5.67
N CYS A 358 -24.28 12.59 -5.20
CA CYS A 358 -24.03 12.35 -3.76
C CYS A 358 -22.70 11.67 -3.45
N ALA A 359 -21.73 11.71 -4.38
CA ALA A 359 -20.38 11.19 -4.20
C ALA A 359 -19.78 11.62 -2.85
N GLY A 360 -19.36 10.65 -2.04
CA GLY A 360 -18.90 10.89 -0.68
C GLY A 360 -19.06 9.64 0.19
N VAL A 361 -18.92 9.86 1.50
CA VAL A 361 -18.88 8.79 2.49
C VAL A 361 -19.69 9.20 3.73
N PHE A 362 -20.38 8.24 4.33
CA PHE A 362 -21.14 8.42 5.56
C PHE A 362 -20.55 7.55 6.66
N LEU A 363 -20.16 8.16 7.76
CA LEU A 363 -19.79 7.49 9.00
C LEU A 363 -21.05 7.35 9.87
N LEU A 364 -21.31 6.15 10.32
CA LEU A 364 -22.38 5.81 11.25
C LEU A 364 -21.74 5.36 12.55
N PRO A 365 -21.85 6.16 13.63
CA PRO A 365 -21.31 5.77 14.91
C PRO A 365 -22.03 4.55 15.50
N GLY A 366 -21.27 3.64 16.11
CA GLY A 366 -21.74 2.54 16.94
C GLY A 366 -22.55 3.04 18.13
N THR A 367 -23.34 2.16 18.73
CA THR A 367 -24.26 2.57 19.80
C THR A 367 -24.73 1.43 20.70
N ASP A 368 -24.68 1.66 22.02
CA ASP A 368 -25.31 0.79 23.02
C ASP A 368 -26.85 0.88 23.02
N GLU A 369 -27.41 1.87 22.31
CA GLU A 369 -28.84 2.12 22.31
C GLU A 369 -29.58 1.12 21.40
N PRO A 370 -30.79 0.66 21.79
CA PRO A 370 -31.56 -0.26 20.96
C PRO A 370 -31.82 0.30 19.55
N ILE A 371 -31.35 -0.42 18.54
CA ILE A 371 -31.44 0.00 17.13
C ILE A 371 -32.79 -0.46 16.54
N ASP A 372 -33.81 0.40 16.58
CA ASP A 372 -35.12 0.14 15.95
C ASP A 372 -35.21 0.70 14.52
N VAL A 373 -34.61 1.87 14.26
CA VAL A 373 -34.43 2.51 12.94
C VAL A 373 -33.25 3.47 13.04
N MET A 374 -32.21 3.25 12.23
CA MET A 374 -31.08 4.19 12.07
C MET A 374 -31.13 4.78 10.67
N LEU A 375 -31.06 6.11 10.54
CA LEU A 375 -31.07 6.79 9.25
C LEU A 375 -29.67 7.28 8.92
N MET A 376 -29.30 7.31 7.63
CA MET A 376 -28.05 7.95 7.19
C MET A 376 -27.95 9.43 7.61
N ASP A 377 -29.08 10.11 7.77
CA ASP A 377 -29.15 11.50 8.28
C ASP A 377 -28.70 11.63 9.75
N ASP A 378 -28.62 10.52 10.49
CA ASP A 378 -28.07 10.48 11.86
C ASP A 378 -26.53 10.36 11.86
N GLY A 379 -25.93 10.05 10.70
CA GLY A 379 -24.48 9.89 10.52
C GLY A 379 -23.73 11.18 10.17
N VAL A 380 -22.41 11.06 10.05
CA VAL A 380 -21.50 12.14 9.66
C VAL A 380 -21.12 11.98 8.19
N LYS A 381 -21.41 13.01 7.38
CA LYS A 381 -21.11 12.99 5.94
C LYS A 381 -19.77 13.65 5.62
N PHE A 382 -18.97 12.96 4.82
CA PHE A 382 -17.77 13.47 4.17
C PHE A 382 -18.03 13.64 2.67
N ASP A 383 -17.96 14.87 2.17
CA ASP A 383 -18.23 15.17 0.76
C ASP A 383 -16.97 14.93 -0.09
N GLY A 384 -17.11 14.27 -1.26
CA GLY A 384 -16.01 14.20 -2.22
C GLY A 384 -15.52 15.58 -2.68
N GLU A 385 -14.29 15.66 -3.20
CA GLU A 385 -13.74 16.92 -3.74
C GLU A 385 -14.60 17.45 -4.89
N ASP A 386 -14.83 16.61 -5.91
CA ASP A 386 -15.79 16.87 -6.99
C ASP A 386 -16.79 15.71 -7.20
N LYS A 387 -17.97 16.07 -7.71
CA LYS A 387 -19.09 15.16 -7.97
C LYS A 387 -18.78 13.97 -8.89
N TYR A 388 -17.77 14.12 -9.74
CA TYR A 388 -17.42 13.12 -10.76
C TYR A 388 -16.18 12.31 -10.42
N ASP A 389 -15.61 12.50 -9.23
CA ASP A 389 -14.40 11.78 -8.81
C ASP A 389 -14.72 10.39 -8.26
N TYR A 390 -15.99 10.14 -7.94
CA TYR A 390 -16.51 8.88 -7.40
C TYR A 390 -15.83 8.54 -6.06
N ALA A 391 -15.60 9.55 -5.23
CA ALA A 391 -15.24 9.35 -3.83
C ALA A 391 -16.28 8.43 -3.14
N GLY A 392 -15.80 7.46 -2.37
CA GLY A 392 -16.65 6.42 -1.78
C GLY A 392 -16.88 5.22 -2.71
N LYS A 393 -16.18 5.14 -3.85
CA LYS A 393 -16.17 3.95 -4.70
C LYS A 393 -15.68 2.71 -3.95
N SER A 394 -14.69 2.91 -3.09
CA SER A 394 -14.06 1.96 -2.19
C SER A 394 -13.82 2.67 -0.86
N VAL A 395 -14.02 1.96 0.25
CA VAL A 395 -13.72 2.42 1.62
C VAL A 395 -13.15 1.24 2.40
N SER A 396 -12.28 1.53 3.36
CA SER A 396 -11.74 0.54 4.29
C SER A 396 -11.43 1.22 5.61
N GLY A 397 -11.78 0.61 6.74
CA GLY A 397 -11.08 0.90 7.99
C GLY A 397 -9.60 0.56 7.83
N VAL A 398 -8.73 1.36 8.46
CA VAL A 398 -7.27 1.18 8.38
C VAL A 398 -6.62 1.02 9.75
N GLY A 399 -7.44 0.89 10.82
CA GLY A 399 -6.96 0.89 12.20
C GLY A 399 -6.59 2.29 12.67
N ASP A 400 -5.83 2.37 13.74
CA ASP A 400 -5.29 3.63 14.31
C ASP A 400 -3.99 3.99 13.57
N PHE A 401 -4.15 4.61 12.40
CA PHE A 401 -3.07 4.89 11.45
C PHE A 401 -2.07 5.90 12.00
N ASP A 402 -2.49 6.83 12.88
CA ASP A 402 -1.60 7.83 13.48
C ASP A 402 -1.24 7.60 14.97
N GLY A 403 -1.76 6.52 15.57
CA GLY A 403 -1.46 6.09 16.92
C GLY A 403 -2.08 6.97 18.00
N ASP A 404 -3.15 7.69 17.69
CA ASP A 404 -3.85 8.57 18.63
C ASP A 404 -4.93 7.87 19.47
N GLY A 405 -5.21 6.60 19.14
CA GLY A 405 -6.12 5.71 19.82
C GLY A 405 -7.54 5.68 19.27
N TYR A 406 -7.82 6.34 18.14
CA TYR A 406 -9.10 6.25 17.44
C TYR A 406 -8.95 5.43 16.14
N GLY A 407 -10.03 4.78 15.71
CA GLY A 407 -10.05 4.15 14.40
C GLY A 407 -10.02 5.19 13.27
N ASP A 408 -9.30 4.91 12.20
CA ASP A 408 -9.24 5.70 10.98
C ASP A 408 -9.81 4.94 9.79
N PHE A 409 -10.16 5.66 8.73
CA PHE A 409 -10.59 5.04 7.49
C PHE A 409 -10.05 5.73 6.24
N MET A 410 -9.96 4.95 5.16
CA MET A 410 -9.53 5.40 3.85
C MET A 410 -10.68 5.39 2.85
N VAL A 411 -10.64 6.31 1.90
CA VAL A 411 -11.64 6.50 0.84
C VAL A 411 -10.95 6.58 -0.52
N GLY A 412 -11.39 5.76 -1.48
CA GLY A 412 -10.95 5.84 -2.87
C GLY A 412 -11.86 6.71 -3.74
N ALA A 413 -11.25 7.45 -4.67
CA ALA A 413 -11.90 8.29 -5.69
C ALA A 413 -11.22 8.11 -7.07
N PRO A 414 -11.47 6.98 -7.77
CA PRO A 414 -10.71 6.60 -8.95
C PRO A 414 -10.88 7.51 -10.17
N LEU A 415 -11.88 8.38 -10.18
CA LEU A 415 -12.11 9.28 -11.32
C LEU A 415 -11.56 10.70 -11.10
N HIS A 416 -10.92 10.96 -9.96
CA HIS A 416 -10.26 12.23 -9.64
C HIS A 416 -9.22 12.63 -10.69
N ASP A 417 -9.13 13.94 -10.94
CA ASP A 417 -8.23 14.60 -11.91
C ASP A 417 -8.01 13.82 -13.21
N ASN A 418 -9.01 13.84 -14.08
CA ASN A 418 -8.99 13.13 -15.36
C ASN A 418 -8.72 11.62 -15.18
N ARG A 419 -9.25 11.05 -14.08
CA ARG A 419 -9.13 9.63 -13.74
C ARG A 419 -7.71 9.18 -13.48
N SER A 420 -6.84 10.10 -13.09
CA SER A 420 -5.58 9.73 -12.44
C SER A 420 -5.87 9.01 -11.13
N GLY A 421 -6.95 9.42 -10.47
CA GLY A 421 -7.47 8.81 -9.25
C GLY A 421 -6.79 9.36 -8.00
N ALA A 422 -7.46 9.19 -6.86
CA ALA A 422 -6.95 9.62 -5.57
C ALA A 422 -7.46 8.71 -4.45
N ALA A 423 -6.76 8.74 -3.33
CA ALA A 423 -7.22 8.17 -2.07
C ALA A 423 -6.99 9.12 -0.90
N TYR A 424 -7.86 9.05 0.10
CA TYR A 424 -7.92 9.98 1.22
C TYR A 424 -7.95 9.20 2.52
N VAL A 425 -7.19 9.63 3.53
CA VAL A 425 -7.31 9.09 4.90
C VAL A 425 -8.04 10.11 5.75
N VAL A 426 -9.06 9.64 6.47
CA VAL A 426 -9.85 10.43 7.41
C VAL A 426 -9.50 9.94 8.81
N MET A 427 -8.91 10.84 9.61
CA MET A 427 -8.51 10.51 10.98
C MET A 427 -9.69 10.55 11.95
N GLY A 428 -9.68 9.63 12.91
CA GLY A 428 -10.59 9.48 14.02
C GLY A 428 -10.64 10.72 14.90
N SER A 429 -11.77 10.89 15.59
CA SER A 429 -11.89 11.96 16.59
C SER A 429 -13.07 11.76 17.52
N THR A 430 -12.92 12.18 18.78
CA THR A 430 -14.00 12.21 19.78
C THR A 430 -15.31 12.93 19.39
N ASN A 431 -15.29 13.75 18.33
CA ASN A 431 -16.48 14.45 17.88
C ASN A 431 -16.39 14.63 16.36
N PRO A 432 -16.69 13.58 15.58
CA PRO A 432 -16.61 13.63 14.12
C PRO A 432 -17.50 14.75 13.57
N VAL A 433 -16.94 15.54 12.67
CA VAL A 433 -17.67 16.61 11.97
C VAL A 433 -17.49 16.41 10.48
N GLY A 434 -18.60 16.48 9.75
CA GLY A 434 -18.60 16.33 8.31
C GLY A 434 -17.76 17.43 7.65
N MET A 435 -16.95 17.04 6.67
CA MET A 435 -16.04 17.93 5.94
C MET A 435 -15.89 17.47 4.49
N SER A 436 -15.29 18.30 3.65
CA SER A 436 -14.87 17.84 2.32
C SER A 436 -13.60 17.00 2.44
N LEU A 437 -13.51 15.93 1.64
CA LEU A 437 -12.25 15.21 1.41
C LEU A 437 -11.15 16.13 0.84
N ALA A 438 -11.52 17.30 0.30
CA ALA A 438 -10.54 18.32 -0.08
C ALA A 438 -9.76 18.90 1.11
N ASP A 439 -10.29 18.77 2.31
CA ASP A 439 -9.73 19.38 3.52
C ASP A 439 -9.06 18.37 4.46
N VAL A 440 -9.03 17.07 4.12
CA VAL A 440 -8.33 16.07 4.95
C VAL A 440 -6.82 16.28 4.90
N SER A 441 -6.15 15.86 5.98
CA SER A 441 -4.71 16.07 6.17
C SER A 441 -3.83 15.14 5.34
N THR A 442 -4.33 13.97 4.95
CA THR A 442 -3.56 12.93 4.25
C THR A 442 -4.24 12.52 2.96
N LYS A 443 -3.52 12.64 1.84
CA LYS A 443 -4.01 12.33 0.49
C LYS A 443 -2.94 11.69 -0.38
N PHE A 444 -3.36 10.79 -1.24
CA PHE A 444 -2.53 10.14 -2.25
C PHE A 444 -3.11 10.41 -3.63
N LEU A 445 -2.31 11.01 -4.51
CA LEU A 445 -2.69 11.40 -5.87
C LEU A 445 -2.09 10.41 -6.88
N GLY A 446 -2.90 9.96 -7.83
CA GLY A 446 -2.48 9.04 -8.89
C GLY A 446 -1.37 9.59 -9.78
N GLU A 447 -0.51 8.70 -10.28
CA GLU A 447 0.70 9.04 -11.03
C GLU A 447 0.46 9.60 -12.44
N GLY A 448 -0.70 9.30 -13.04
CA GLY A 448 -0.90 9.54 -14.46
C GLY A 448 -2.33 9.31 -14.94
N TRP A 449 -2.59 9.75 -16.16
CA TRP A 449 -3.93 9.84 -16.74
C TRP A 449 -4.59 8.46 -16.86
N GLU A 450 -5.86 8.35 -16.45
CA GLU A 450 -6.69 7.13 -16.54
C GLU A 450 -6.17 5.92 -15.73
N HIS A 451 -5.19 6.10 -14.83
CA HIS A 451 -4.67 5.00 -14.00
C HIS A 451 -5.68 4.52 -12.95
N GLN A 452 -6.62 5.39 -12.54
CA GLN A 452 -7.71 5.09 -11.61
C GLN A 452 -7.25 4.64 -10.22
N ALA A 453 -6.24 5.30 -9.65
CA ALA A 453 -5.84 5.08 -8.25
C ALA A 453 -7.03 5.28 -7.29
N GLY A 454 -7.13 4.42 -6.27
CA GLY A 454 -8.29 4.38 -5.37
C GLY A 454 -9.46 3.54 -5.93
N TRP A 455 -9.23 2.75 -6.98
CA TRP A 455 -10.20 1.76 -7.45
C TRP A 455 -10.58 0.77 -6.35
N SER A 456 -9.56 0.31 -5.62
CA SER A 456 -9.67 -0.42 -4.37
C SER A 456 -8.73 0.22 -3.34
N VAL A 457 -9.09 0.17 -2.06
CA VAL A 457 -8.26 0.62 -0.93
C VAL A 457 -8.41 -0.38 0.21
N ALA A 458 -7.37 -0.57 1.01
CA ALA A 458 -7.40 -1.41 2.20
C ALA A 458 -6.36 -0.92 3.22
N GLY A 459 -6.62 -1.16 4.51
CA GLY A 459 -5.54 -1.23 5.49
C GLY A 459 -4.68 -2.46 5.19
N ALA A 460 -3.37 -2.28 5.22
CA ALA A 460 -2.39 -3.34 4.99
C ALA A 460 -2.07 -4.11 6.27
N GLY A 461 -2.27 -3.50 7.44
CA GLY A 461 -1.71 -3.98 8.70
C GLY A 461 -0.32 -3.38 8.94
N ASP A 462 0.40 -3.85 9.92
CA ASP A 462 1.79 -3.43 10.21
C ASP A 462 2.76 -4.30 9.40
N VAL A 463 3.12 -3.82 8.20
CA VAL A 463 3.89 -4.58 7.21
C VAL A 463 5.40 -4.39 7.42
N ASP A 464 5.82 -3.22 7.91
CA ASP A 464 7.23 -2.88 8.16
C ASP A 464 7.66 -3.07 9.64
N GLY A 465 6.72 -3.43 10.52
CA GLY A 465 6.98 -3.76 11.92
C GLY A 465 7.22 -2.55 12.81
N ASP A 466 6.79 -1.36 12.40
CA ASP A 466 6.93 -0.12 13.16
C ASP A 466 5.80 0.12 14.19
N LEU A 467 4.79 -0.78 14.19
CA LEU A 467 3.59 -0.78 15.03
C LEU A 467 2.50 0.21 14.62
N TYR A 468 2.64 0.88 13.48
CA TYR A 468 1.59 1.65 12.84
C TYR A 468 0.99 0.87 11.67
N PRO A 469 -0.32 0.97 11.43
CA PRO A 469 -0.92 0.40 10.24
C PRO A 469 -0.42 1.07 8.94
N ASP A 470 -0.22 0.27 7.91
CA ASP A 470 0.12 0.68 6.56
C ASP A 470 -1.09 0.65 5.63
N LEU A 471 -0.94 1.16 4.41
CA LEU A 471 -2.04 1.36 3.47
C LEU A 471 -1.79 0.72 2.12
N LEU A 472 -2.86 0.19 1.51
CA LEU A 472 -2.88 -0.26 0.12
C LEU A 472 -3.79 0.61 -0.74
N VAL A 473 -3.31 0.99 -1.91
CA VAL A 473 -4.10 1.67 -2.95
C VAL A 473 -4.01 0.90 -4.26
N GLY A 474 -5.15 0.45 -4.79
CA GLY A 474 -5.25 -0.20 -6.09
C GLY A 474 -5.58 0.79 -7.23
N ALA A 475 -4.92 0.60 -8.36
CA ALA A 475 -5.10 1.34 -9.62
C ALA A 475 -5.28 0.36 -10.78
N ALA A 476 -6.49 -0.20 -10.92
CA ALA A 476 -6.78 -1.30 -11.83
C ALA A 476 -6.47 -1.00 -13.30
N ASN A 477 -6.54 0.27 -13.71
CA ASN A 477 -6.32 0.72 -15.10
C ASN A 477 -4.94 1.35 -15.33
N PHE A 478 -4.03 1.20 -14.37
CA PHE A 478 -2.65 1.65 -14.53
C PHE A 478 -2.02 1.08 -15.81
N SER A 479 -1.25 1.93 -16.49
CA SER A 479 -0.50 1.59 -17.70
C SER A 479 0.93 2.12 -17.56
N ASP A 480 1.92 1.28 -17.85
CA ASP A 480 3.32 1.69 -17.93
C ASP A 480 3.80 1.77 -19.39
N SER A 481 5.10 2.02 -19.59
CA SER A 481 5.72 2.10 -20.93
C SER A 481 5.67 0.78 -21.72
N SER A 482 5.52 -0.34 -21.02
CA SER A 482 5.58 -1.70 -21.54
C SER A 482 4.19 -2.29 -21.77
N PHE A 483 3.23 -1.99 -20.90
CA PHE A 483 1.89 -2.58 -20.88
C PHE A 483 0.79 -1.55 -20.63
N HIS A 484 -0.27 -1.64 -21.44
CA HIS A 484 -1.53 -0.90 -21.25
C HIS A 484 -2.47 -1.73 -20.38
N ASP A 485 -3.12 -1.07 -19.41
CA ASP A 485 -4.06 -1.65 -18.44
C ASP A 485 -3.47 -2.85 -17.69
N CYS A 486 -2.17 -2.85 -17.39
CA CYS A 486 -1.56 -3.88 -16.55
C CYS A 486 -2.11 -3.81 -15.11
N GLY A 487 -2.51 -2.61 -14.67
CA GLY A 487 -2.92 -2.35 -13.31
C GLY A 487 -1.73 -2.26 -12.36
N ALA A 488 -1.94 -1.65 -11.20
CA ALA A 488 -0.95 -1.57 -10.14
C ALA A 488 -1.60 -1.54 -8.75
N ALA A 489 -0.85 -1.96 -7.74
CA ALA A 489 -1.13 -1.68 -6.33
C ALA A 489 0.06 -0.95 -5.72
N TYR A 490 -0.21 -0.07 -4.75
CA TYR A 490 0.77 0.74 -4.06
C TYR A 490 0.69 0.44 -2.56
N LEU A 491 1.84 0.22 -1.92
CA LEU A 491 1.98 0.14 -0.47
C LEU A 491 2.55 1.47 0.04
N ILE A 492 1.97 1.97 1.11
CA ILE A 492 2.40 3.20 1.78
C ILE A 492 2.54 2.91 3.27
N PHE A 493 3.71 3.20 3.83
CA PHE A 493 3.96 3.05 5.25
C PHE A 493 3.33 4.18 6.07
N GLY A 494 2.72 3.79 7.19
CA GLY A 494 2.20 4.71 8.19
C GLY A 494 3.27 5.21 9.15
N PRO A 495 2.97 6.22 9.98
CA PRO A 495 1.99 7.27 9.74
C PRO A 495 2.56 8.35 8.78
N VAL A 496 1.75 8.82 7.83
CA VAL A 496 2.09 9.98 6.99
C VAL A 496 1.02 11.07 6.99
N VAL A 497 1.46 12.33 6.93
CA VAL A 497 0.59 13.51 6.86
C VAL A 497 1.03 14.43 5.73
N GLY A 498 0.10 14.77 4.84
CA GLY A 498 0.34 15.64 3.70
C GLY A 498 -0.36 15.18 2.42
N VAL A 499 0.09 15.73 1.30
CA VAL A 499 -0.40 15.34 -0.03
C VAL A 499 0.77 14.72 -0.78
N PHE A 500 0.65 13.45 -1.13
CA PHE A 500 1.69 12.65 -1.75
C PHE A 500 1.27 12.21 -3.15
N SER A 501 2.24 12.07 -4.05
CA SER A 501 2.01 11.35 -5.30
C SER A 501 2.30 9.86 -5.07
N LEU A 502 1.48 8.98 -5.64
CA LEU A 502 1.71 7.53 -5.57
C LEU A 502 3.01 7.08 -6.24
N SER A 503 3.66 7.95 -7.03
CA SER A 503 5.00 7.68 -7.55
C SER A 503 6.09 7.69 -6.49
N MET A 504 5.75 8.13 -5.27
CA MET A 504 6.61 8.12 -4.09
C MET A 504 6.12 7.11 -3.04
N ALA A 505 5.24 6.18 -3.42
CA ALA A 505 4.84 5.09 -2.54
C ALA A 505 6.05 4.20 -2.21
N ASP A 506 6.05 3.60 -1.02
CA ASP A 506 7.16 2.77 -0.52
C ASP A 506 7.34 1.50 -1.35
N ALA A 507 6.27 0.95 -1.92
CA ALA A 507 6.37 -0.05 -2.97
C ALA A 507 5.27 0.07 -4.02
N ARG A 508 5.60 -0.32 -5.26
CA ARG A 508 4.62 -0.43 -6.35
C ARG A 508 4.64 -1.80 -7.00
N PHE A 509 3.50 -2.47 -6.99
CA PHE A 509 3.31 -3.78 -7.61
C PHE A 509 2.57 -3.65 -8.94
N SER A 510 3.26 -3.84 -10.07
CA SER A 510 2.69 -3.74 -11.41
C SER A 510 2.29 -5.10 -12.00
N GLY A 511 1.19 -5.13 -12.75
CA GLY A 511 0.73 -6.33 -13.44
C GLY A 511 1.76 -6.87 -14.45
N GLU A 512 1.78 -8.19 -14.64
CA GLU A 512 2.79 -8.88 -15.47
C GLU A 512 2.58 -8.70 -16.99
N SER A 513 1.38 -8.29 -17.41
CA SER A 513 1.06 -8.13 -18.83
C SER A 513 -0.15 -7.21 -19.06
N HIS A 514 -0.39 -6.89 -20.33
CA HIS A 514 -1.56 -6.12 -20.78
C HIS A 514 -2.87 -6.68 -20.20
N VAL A 515 -3.74 -5.78 -19.75
CA VAL A 515 -5.12 -6.12 -19.32
C VAL A 515 -5.14 -7.11 -18.14
N ASN A 516 -4.12 -7.09 -17.27
CA ASN A 516 -4.09 -7.88 -16.03
C ASN A 516 -5.02 -7.31 -14.96
N PHE A 517 -5.20 -5.99 -14.95
CA PHE A 517 -5.96 -5.27 -13.92
C PHE A 517 -5.47 -5.57 -12.49
N ALA A 518 -4.16 -5.61 -12.27
CA ALA A 518 -3.61 -5.68 -10.92
C ALA A 518 -4.11 -4.49 -10.07
N GLY A 519 -4.37 -4.74 -8.78
CA GLY A 519 -5.01 -3.75 -7.91
C GLY A 519 -6.52 -3.57 -8.16
N ALA A 520 -7.15 -4.47 -8.92
CA ALA A 520 -8.62 -4.53 -9.03
C ALA A 520 -9.27 -4.83 -7.67
N SER A 521 -8.58 -5.61 -6.83
CA SER A 521 -8.86 -5.76 -5.40
C SER A 521 -7.54 -5.85 -4.64
N VAL A 522 -7.51 -5.29 -3.43
CA VAL A 522 -6.37 -5.34 -2.50
C VAL A 522 -6.89 -5.63 -1.10
N SER A 523 -6.09 -6.30 -0.26
CA SER A 523 -6.41 -6.59 1.14
C SER A 523 -5.11 -6.75 1.93
N GLY A 524 -4.99 -6.12 3.10
CA GLY A 524 -4.15 -6.68 4.16
C GLY A 524 -4.76 -8.01 4.58
N VAL A 525 -3.92 -9.03 4.76
CA VAL A 525 -4.39 -10.38 5.13
C VAL A 525 -3.94 -10.81 6.52
N GLY A 526 -3.30 -9.91 7.26
CA GLY A 526 -2.63 -10.22 8.51
C GLY A 526 -1.41 -11.11 8.27
N ASP A 527 -0.78 -11.53 9.36
CA ASP A 527 0.38 -12.41 9.32
C ASP A 527 -0.02 -13.88 9.02
N VAL A 528 0.04 -14.28 7.74
CA VAL A 528 -0.37 -15.64 7.29
C VAL A 528 0.68 -16.69 7.63
N ASN A 529 1.86 -16.27 8.10
CA ASN A 529 3.01 -17.14 8.32
C ASN A 529 3.60 -17.09 9.74
N ARG A 530 3.13 -16.16 10.57
CA ARG A 530 3.58 -15.83 11.93
C ARG A 530 5.03 -15.40 12.03
N ASP A 531 5.54 -14.62 11.09
CA ASP A 531 6.89 -14.03 11.16
C ASP A 531 6.94 -12.70 11.93
N GLY A 532 5.78 -12.12 12.23
CA GLY A 532 5.62 -10.88 12.99
C GLY A 532 5.28 -9.66 12.15
N PHE A 533 5.11 -9.82 10.84
CA PHE A 533 4.72 -8.75 9.92
C PHE A 533 3.41 -9.12 9.23
N ASP A 534 2.55 -8.14 8.98
CA ASP A 534 1.32 -8.38 8.24
C ASP A 534 1.59 -8.55 6.74
N ASP A 535 0.86 -9.47 6.11
CA ASP A 535 1.03 -9.82 4.69
C ASP A 535 -0.08 -9.19 3.82
N LEU A 536 0.12 -9.19 2.50
CA LEU A 536 -0.72 -8.49 1.53
C LEU A 536 -1.22 -9.40 0.42
N LEU A 537 -2.45 -9.16 -0.04
CA LEU A 537 -3.04 -9.88 -1.17
C LEU A 537 -3.53 -8.92 -2.25
N ILE A 538 -3.06 -9.13 -3.48
CA ILE A 538 -3.38 -8.29 -4.63
C ILE A 538 -4.10 -9.12 -5.70
N GLY A 539 -5.31 -8.72 -6.06
CA GLY A 539 -6.09 -9.34 -7.13
C GLY A 539 -5.81 -8.74 -8.50
N ALA A 540 -5.64 -9.60 -9.51
CA ALA A 540 -5.51 -9.26 -10.92
C ALA A 540 -6.49 -10.10 -11.76
N GLU A 541 -7.73 -9.63 -11.87
CA GLU A 541 -8.82 -10.40 -12.46
C GLU A 541 -8.73 -10.60 -13.98
N GLY A 542 -7.85 -9.85 -14.64
CA GLY A 542 -7.63 -9.91 -16.08
C GLY A 542 -6.48 -10.82 -16.52
N GLU A 543 -5.77 -11.44 -15.57
CA GLU A 543 -4.58 -12.25 -15.83
C GLU A 543 -4.83 -13.39 -16.85
N ALA A 544 -3.91 -13.58 -17.81
CA ALA A 544 -4.05 -14.51 -18.93
C ALA A 544 -2.93 -15.58 -19.08
N SER A 545 -1.96 -15.68 -18.17
CA SER A 545 -0.76 -16.53 -18.22
C SER A 545 -1.02 -18.02 -18.38
N VAL A 546 -2.16 -18.52 -17.86
CA VAL A 546 -2.57 -19.94 -17.95
C VAL A 546 -3.71 -20.17 -18.94
N ALA A 547 -4.62 -19.21 -19.09
CA ALA A 547 -5.68 -19.17 -20.11
C ALA A 547 -6.27 -17.75 -20.18
N ASP A 548 -6.82 -17.34 -21.34
CA ASP A 548 -7.41 -16.01 -21.55
C ASP A 548 -8.33 -15.61 -20.36
N TYR A 549 -7.96 -14.57 -19.60
CA TYR A 549 -8.72 -14.03 -18.46
C TYR A 549 -9.03 -15.03 -17.33
N ALA A 550 -8.15 -15.99 -17.07
CA ALA A 550 -8.28 -16.87 -15.90
C ALA A 550 -8.24 -16.09 -14.58
N GLY A 551 -7.50 -14.97 -14.55
CA GLY A 551 -7.27 -14.15 -13.37
C GLY A 551 -6.29 -14.79 -12.38
N ALA A 552 -5.79 -13.99 -11.45
CA ALA A 552 -4.89 -14.43 -10.39
C ALA A 552 -5.02 -13.55 -9.13
N ALA A 553 -4.56 -14.08 -8.01
CA ALA A 553 -4.24 -13.30 -6.82
C ALA A 553 -2.75 -13.50 -6.47
N TYR A 554 -2.14 -12.50 -5.84
CA TYR A 554 -0.73 -12.47 -5.52
C TYR A 554 -0.55 -12.17 -4.03
N LEU A 555 0.11 -13.08 -3.32
CA LEU A 555 0.50 -12.88 -1.93
C LEU A 555 1.90 -12.23 -1.91
N VAL A 556 2.04 -11.18 -1.12
CA VAL A 556 3.31 -10.51 -0.80
C VAL A 556 3.49 -10.60 0.70
N LEU A 557 4.64 -11.10 1.16
CA LEU A 557 4.91 -11.21 2.59
C LEU A 557 5.46 -9.90 3.16
N GLY A 558 5.12 -9.58 4.42
CA GLY A 558 5.60 -8.36 5.07
C GLY A 558 7.08 -8.40 5.45
N SER A 559 7.66 -9.58 5.68
CA SER A 559 9.05 -9.74 6.13
C SER A 559 10.15 -9.26 5.16
N HIS A 560 9.80 -8.73 3.99
CA HIS A 560 10.78 -8.09 3.12
C HIS A 560 11.14 -6.67 3.54
N PHE A 561 10.25 -5.97 4.24
CA PHE A 561 10.34 -4.53 4.48
C PHE A 561 11.18 -4.13 5.71
#